data_AF-A0A7S3DFI6-F1
#
_entry.id   AF-A0A7S3DFI6-F1
#
_cell.length_a   1.000
_cell.length_b   1.000
_cell.length_c   1.000
_cell.angle_alpha   90.00
_cell.angle_beta   90.00
_cell.angle_gamma   90.00
#
_symmetry.space_group_name_H-M   'P 1'
#
loop_
_entity.id
_entity.type
_entity.pdbx_description
1 polymer ?
#
loop_
_entity_poly.entity_id
_entity_poly.type
_entity_poly.pdbx_seq_one_letter_code
_entity_poly.pdbx_strand_id
1 'polypeptide(L)'
;MSYGQVVIGPPGSGKTTYCRGMKEFLTGLGRDVVVVNLDPANEGEDLKPDIDIRDLITLDDVMEEFDLGPNGGLVYCIDFLKENFEWLSDKVKPLRRKYFLFDFPGQVELYTHGSAVRSLVDTLQKEHDMRLCAVHLVDASYCTTPSIFISALLTSLNVMMRLELPHINVLSKVDIAQQQQELDFRLDFYAEGGDLHHLITAMQQHAPS
;
A
#
# COMPACT_ATOMS: atom_id res chain seq x y z
N MET A 1 -13.01 -18.70 6.69
CA MET A 1 -11.74 -18.24 6.13
C MET A 1 -11.97 -17.34 4.93
N SER A 2 -11.55 -16.08 5.05
CA SER A 2 -11.48 -15.10 3.97
C SER A 2 -10.01 -14.89 3.61
N TYR A 3 -9.74 -14.44 2.38
CA TYR A 3 -8.40 -14.08 1.93
C TYR A 3 -8.37 -12.61 1.55
N GLY A 4 -7.22 -11.95 1.66
CA GLY A 4 -7.13 -10.59 1.21
C GLY A 4 -5.72 -10.05 1.00
N GLN A 5 -5.67 -8.88 0.38
CA GLN A 5 -4.47 -8.13 0.07
C GLN A 5 -4.49 -6.84 0.89
N VAL A 6 -3.38 -6.58 1.58
CA VAL A 6 -3.10 -5.30 2.23
C VAL A 6 -2.26 -4.50 1.24
N VAL A 7 -2.91 -3.60 0.50
CA VAL A 7 -2.31 -2.84 -0.60
C VAL A 7 -1.67 -1.58 -0.04
N ILE A 8 -0.35 -1.49 -0.16
CA ILE A 8 0.48 -0.47 0.48
C ILE A 8 1.53 0.06 -0.50
N GLY A 9 2.18 1.17 -0.14
CA GLY A 9 3.23 1.79 -0.93
C GLY A 9 3.14 3.31 -0.94
N PRO A 10 4.20 4.01 -1.38
CA PRO A 10 4.31 5.46 -1.29
C PRO A 10 3.15 6.19 -2.01
N PRO A 11 2.94 7.48 -1.72
CA PRO A 11 1.95 8.28 -2.42
C PRO A 11 2.22 8.26 -3.93
N GLY A 12 1.16 8.14 -4.73
CA GLY A 12 1.27 8.08 -6.19
C GLY A 12 1.74 6.74 -6.77
N SER A 13 2.06 5.71 -5.97
CA SER A 13 2.48 4.39 -6.50
C SER A 13 1.38 3.61 -7.24
N GLY A 14 0.13 4.08 -7.20
CA GLY A 14 -0.99 3.48 -7.92
C GLY A 14 -1.83 2.47 -7.12
N LYS A 15 -1.81 2.54 -5.78
CA LYS A 15 -2.56 1.62 -4.89
C LYS A 15 -4.05 1.51 -5.23
N THR A 16 -4.76 2.64 -5.30
CA THR A 16 -6.20 2.68 -5.64
C THR A 16 -6.47 2.15 -7.06
N THR A 17 -5.61 2.51 -8.02
CA THR A 17 -5.69 1.99 -9.39
C THR A 17 -5.49 0.47 -9.44
N TYR A 18 -4.55 -0.05 -8.65
CA TYR A 18 -4.33 -1.48 -8.50
C TYR A 18 -5.54 -2.17 -7.88
N CYS A 19 -6.13 -1.62 -6.80
CA CYS A 19 -7.34 -2.15 -6.18
C CYS A 19 -8.50 -2.24 -7.18
N ARG A 20 -8.67 -1.23 -8.05
CA ARG A 20 -9.66 -1.23 -9.13
C ARG A 20 -9.41 -2.35 -10.13
N GLY A 21 -8.20 -2.41 -10.71
CA GLY A 21 -7.86 -3.43 -11.71
C GLY A 21 -7.91 -4.85 -11.13
N MET A 22 -7.49 -5.03 -9.88
CA MET A 22 -7.54 -6.31 -9.18
C MET A 22 -8.97 -6.75 -8.88
N LYS A 23 -9.86 -5.81 -8.50
CA LYS A 23 -11.30 -6.09 -8.36
C LYS A 23 -11.89 -6.58 -9.68
N GLU A 24 -11.68 -5.85 -10.77
CA GLU A 24 -12.16 -6.22 -12.11
C GLU A 24 -11.65 -7.61 -12.53
N PHE A 25 -10.35 -7.85 -12.36
CA PHE A 25 -9.71 -9.12 -12.72
C PHE A 25 -10.26 -10.31 -11.92
N LEU A 26 -10.29 -10.21 -10.58
CA LEU A 26 -10.74 -11.31 -9.74
C LEU A 26 -12.24 -11.57 -9.88
N THR A 27 -13.06 -10.52 -10.07
CA THR A 27 -14.48 -10.67 -10.38
C THR A 27 -14.69 -11.33 -11.74
N GLY A 28 -13.88 -11.01 -12.76
CA GLY A 28 -13.88 -11.72 -14.04
C GLY A 28 -13.56 -13.21 -13.93
N LEU A 29 -12.78 -13.61 -12.92
CA LEU A 29 -12.51 -15.01 -12.57
C LEU A 29 -13.60 -15.66 -11.69
N GLY A 30 -14.71 -14.96 -11.43
CA GLY A 30 -15.83 -15.45 -10.63
C GLY A 30 -15.62 -15.36 -9.12
N ARG A 31 -14.73 -14.48 -8.63
CA ARG A 31 -14.55 -14.22 -7.19
C ARG A 31 -15.38 -13.02 -6.74
N ASP A 32 -16.00 -13.17 -5.57
CA ASP A 32 -16.64 -12.06 -4.86
C ASP A 32 -15.57 -11.23 -4.14
N VAL A 33 -15.35 -10.01 -4.61
CA VAL A 33 -14.31 -9.10 -4.09
C VAL A 33 -14.97 -7.95 -3.34
N VAL A 34 -14.40 -7.62 -2.18
CA VAL A 34 -14.75 -6.48 -1.34
C VAL A 34 -13.54 -5.55 -1.31
N VAL A 35 -13.75 -4.30 -1.68
CA VAL A 35 -12.76 -3.23 -1.54
C VAL A 35 -13.05 -2.45 -0.28
N VAL A 36 -12.03 -2.31 0.57
CA VAL A 36 -12.06 -1.51 1.79
C VAL A 36 -11.09 -0.36 1.60
N ASN A 37 -11.62 0.86 1.47
CA ASN A 37 -10.80 2.07 1.48
C ASN A 37 -10.48 2.46 2.92
N LEU A 38 -9.19 2.47 3.25
CA LEU A 38 -8.66 2.92 4.53
C LEU A 38 -7.82 4.20 4.39
N ASP A 39 -7.80 4.82 3.20
CA ASP A 39 -7.20 6.13 2.97
C ASP A 39 -8.26 7.25 3.15
N PRO A 40 -8.21 8.02 4.24
CA PRO A 40 -9.19 9.09 4.51
C PRO A 40 -8.97 10.33 3.64
N ALA A 41 -7.86 10.42 2.90
CA ALA A 41 -7.57 11.50 1.95
C ALA A 41 -7.99 11.16 0.50
N ASN A 42 -8.46 9.93 0.24
CA ASN A 42 -8.82 9.50 -1.09
C ASN A 42 -10.22 10.00 -1.46
N GLU A 43 -10.34 10.97 -2.37
CA GLU A 43 -11.62 11.57 -2.76
C GLU A 43 -12.53 10.65 -3.61
N GLY A 44 -12.01 9.51 -4.10
CA GLY A 44 -12.85 8.37 -4.49
C GLY A 44 -13.55 8.45 -5.85
N GLU A 45 -13.01 9.20 -6.83
CA GLU A 45 -13.59 9.22 -8.18
C GLU A 45 -13.32 7.92 -8.97
N ASP A 46 -12.18 7.26 -8.74
CA ASP A 46 -11.72 6.15 -9.58
C ASP A 46 -12.26 4.77 -9.16
N LEU A 47 -12.62 4.60 -7.90
CA LEU A 47 -13.01 3.31 -7.34
C LEU A 47 -14.09 3.54 -6.28
N LYS A 48 -15.26 2.94 -6.47
CA LYS A 48 -16.29 2.91 -5.43
C LYS A 48 -15.96 1.78 -4.43
N PRO A 49 -15.45 2.08 -3.23
CA PRO A 49 -15.20 1.05 -2.24
C PRO A 49 -16.52 0.49 -1.69
N ASP A 50 -16.47 -0.74 -1.19
CA ASP A 50 -17.59 -1.40 -0.52
C ASP A 50 -17.67 -0.98 0.96
N ILE A 51 -16.52 -0.64 1.56
CA ILE A 51 -16.38 -0.05 2.89
C ILE A 51 -15.43 1.13 2.79
N ASP A 52 -15.82 2.30 3.29
CA ASP A 52 -15.02 3.52 3.20
C ASP A 52 -14.79 4.15 4.58
N ILE A 53 -13.52 4.31 4.97
CA ILE A 53 -13.13 4.98 6.22
C ILE A 53 -13.69 6.41 6.31
N ARG A 54 -13.94 7.07 5.16
CA ARG A 54 -14.50 8.42 5.13
C ARG A 54 -15.91 8.52 5.71
N ASP A 55 -16.64 7.40 5.80
CA ASP A 55 -17.93 7.37 6.53
C ASP A 55 -17.73 7.47 8.06
N LEU A 56 -16.51 7.23 8.55
CA LEU A 56 -16.12 7.30 9.96
C LEU A 56 -15.36 8.59 10.27
N ILE A 57 -14.33 8.90 9.47
CA ILE A 57 -13.43 10.03 9.68
C ILE A 57 -12.77 10.44 8.36
N THR A 58 -12.69 11.75 8.10
CA THR A 58 -12.00 12.30 6.93
C THR A 58 -10.75 13.06 7.35
N LEU A 59 -9.78 13.19 6.44
CA LEU A 59 -8.56 13.95 6.72
C LEU A 59 -8.86 15.44 6.95
N ASP A 60 -9.74 16.02 6.13
CA ASP A 60 -10.06 17.45 6.17
C ASP A 60 -10.69 17.84 7.52
N ASP A 61 -11.67 17.06 8.00
CA ASP A 61 -12.31 17.30 9.30
C ASP A 61 -11.28 17.29 10.44
N VAL A 62 -10.33 16.35 10.41
CA VAL A 62 -9.27 16.23 11.43
C VAL A 62 -8.28 17.38 11.37
N MET A 63 -7.90 17.81 10.16
CA MET A 63 -7.00 18.94 9.98
C MET A 63 -7.62 20.23 10.51
N GLU A 64 -8.91 20.45 10.24
CA GLU A 64 -9.64 21.62 10.72
C GLU A 64 -9.88 21.59 12.24
N GLU A 65 -10.26 20.44 12.80
CA GLU A 65 -10.61 20.33 14.23
C GLU A 65 -9.38 20.38 15.14
N PHE A 66 -8.27 19.75 14.75
CA PHE A 66 -7.09 19.57 15.60
C PHE A 66 -5.90 20.46 15.21
N ASP A 67 -6.04 21.35 14.23
CA ASP A 67 -4.96 22.21 13.70
C ASP A 67 -3.71 21.39 13.31
N LEU A 68 -3.95 20.25 12.65
CA LEU A 68 -2.90 19.32 12.23
C LEU A 68 -2.57 19.52 10.75
N GLY A 69 -1.30 19.32 10.40
CA GLY A 69 -0.90 19.17 9.00
C GLY A 69 -1.32 17.81 8.42
N PRO A 70 -1.26 17.63 7.09
CA PRO A 70 -1.76 16.43 6.40
C PRO A 70 -1.21 15.10 6.94
N ASN A 71 0.10 15.02 7.19
CA ASN A 71 0.71 13.78 7.69
C ASN A 71 0.29 13.48 9.13
N GLY A 72 0.17 14.52 9.97
CA GLY A 72 -0.31 14.39 11.35
C GLY A 72 -1.78 13.98 11.41
N GLY A 73 -2.62 14.59 10.56
CA GLY A 73 -4.02 14.23 10.40
C GLY A 73 -4.22 12.80 9.92
N LEU A 74 -3.39 12.32 8.98
CA LEU A 74 -3.46 10.92 8.52
C LEU A 74 -3.10 9.92 9.61
N VAL A 75 -2.04 10.18 10.38
CA VAL A 75 -1.69 9.35 11.55
C VAL A 75 -2.84 9.31 12.54
N TYR A 76 -3.43 10.47 12.84
CA TYR A 76 -4.59 10.57 13.72
C TYR A 76 -5.78 9.75 13.21
N CYS A 77 -6.12 9.84 11.92
CA CYS A 77 -7.24 9.09 11.34
C CYS A 77 -7.08 7.57 11.52
N ILE A 78 -5.87 7.06 11.31
CA ILE A 78 -5.59 5.63 11.45
C ILE A 78 -5.59 5.19 12.92
N ASP A 79 -5.07 6.02 13.83
CA ASP A 79 -5.19 5.77 15.27
C ASP A 79 -6.67 5.81 15.71
N PHE A 80 -7.46 6.75 15.21
CA PHE A 80 -8.89 6.83 15.48
C PHE A 80 -9.64 5.59 14.98
N LEU A 81 -9.34 5.10 13.78
CA LEU A 81 -9.88 3.85 13.28
C LEU A 81 -9.51 2.65 14.17
N LYS A 82 -8.27 2.60 14.65
CA LYS A 82 -7.79 1.53 15.53
C LYS A 82 -8.53 1.52 16.87
N GLU A 83 -8.73 2.68 17.49
CA GLU A 83 -9.52 2.78 18.74
C GLU A 83 -11.02 2.51 18.51
N ASN A 84 -11.53 2.77 17.29
CA ASN A 84 -12.91 2.50 16.89
C ASN A 84 -13.05 1.29 15.96
N PHE A 85 -12.21 0.26 16.13
CA PHE A 85 -12.14 -0.87 15.20
C PHE A 85 -13.48 -1.61 15.04
N GLU A 86 -14.36 -1.56 16.04
CA GLU A 86 -15.68 -2.20 15.96
C GLU A 86 -16.51 -1.69 14.77
N TRP A 87 -16.33 -0.43 14.36
CA TRP A 87 -16.96 0.10 13.15
C TRP A 87 -16.58 -0.69 11.89
N LEU A 88 -15.28 -1.00 11.73
CA LEU A 88 -14.81 -1.79 10.59
C LEU A 88 -15.23 -3.26 10.75
N SER A 89 -15.14 -3.77 11.98
CA SER A 89 -15.52 -5.12 12.36
C SER A 89 -16.96 -5.42 11.95
N ASP A 90 -17.90 -4.54 12.24
CA ASP A 90 -19.33 -4.69 11.93
C ASP A 90 -19.64 -4.64 10.44
N LYS A 91 -18.84 -3.91 9.66
CA LYS A 91 -18.97 -3.90 8.20
C LYS A 91 -18.34 -5.14 7.54
N VAL A 92 -17.29 -5.70 8.14
CA VAL A 92 -16.57 -6.87 7.63
C VAL A 92 -17.24 -8.20 8.02
N LYS A 93 -17.80 -8.32 9.23
CA LYS A 93 -18.46 -9.53 9.75
C LYS A 93 -19.54 -10.12 8.81
N PRO A 94 -20.41 -9.33 8.14
CA PRO A 94 -21.41 -9.86 7.21
C PRO A 94 -20.82 -10.37 5.89
N LEU A 95 -19.58 -9.97 5.56
CA LEU A 95 -18.92 -10.21 4.27
C LEU A 95 -17.97 -11.42 4.30
N ARG A 96 -18.22 -12.40 5.18
CA ARG A 96 -17.36 -13.60 5.30
C ARG A 96 -17.27 -14.38 4.00
N ARG A 97 -16.13 -15.05 3.81
CA ARG A 97 -15.81 -15.91 2.66
C ARG A 97 -15.63 -15.17 1.33
N LYS A 98 -15.60 -13.83 1.34
CA LYS A 98 -15.21 -13.00 0.21
C LYS A 98 -13.69 -12.77 0.17
N TYR A 99 -13.22 -12.24 -0.96
CA TYR A 99 -11.84 -11.79 -1.13
C TYR A 99 -11.75 -10.30 -0.82
N PHE A 100 -10.80 -9.88 0.02
CA PHE A 100 -10.69 -8.49 0.47
C PHE A 100 -9.49 -7.79 -0.17
N LEU A 101 -9.69 -6.55 -0.60
CA LEU A 101 -8.63 -5.63 -0.99
C LEU A 101 -8.69 -4.44 -0.03
N PHE A 102 -7.67 -4.28 0.80
CA PHE A 102 -7.55 -3.14 1.71
C PHE A 102 -6.62 -2.11 1.09
N ASP A 103 -7.17 -0.96 0.69
CA ASP A 103 -6.41 0.17 0.15
C ASP A 103 -5.98 1.07 1.31
N PHE A 104 -4.70 1.04 1.67
CA PHE A 104 -4.17 1.83 2.79
C PHE A 104 -3.58 3.16 2.30
N PRO A 105 -3.52 4.19 3.18
CA PRO A 105 -2.90 5.46 2.84
C PRO A 105 -1.41 5.29 2.54
N GLY A 106 -0.90 6.16 1.65
CA GLY A 106 0.46 6.02 1.13
C GLY A 106 1.59 6.58 2.01
N GLN A 107 1.28 7.31 3.08
CA GLN A 107 2.29 8.03 3.84
C GLN A 107 3.20 7.09 4.63
N VAL A 108 4.51 7.31 4.54
CA VAL A 108 5.52 6.43 5.14
C VAL A 108 5.45 6.44 6.67
N GLU A 109 5.02 7.55 7.26
CA GLU A 109 4.89 7.76 8.70
C GLU A 109 3.96 6.75 9.35
N LEU A 110 2.93 6.27 8.63
CA LEU A 110 2.00 5.25 9.12
C LEU A 110 2.65 3.88 9.32
N TYR A 111 3.75 3.64 8.61
CA TYR A 111 4.50 2.40 8.67
C TYR A 111 5.79 2.56 9.47
N THR A 112 6.31 3.77 9.67
CA THR A 112 7.54 4.02 10.42
C THR A 112 7.31 4.53 11.86
N HIS A 113 6.12 5.05 12.17
CA HIS A 113 5.75 5.52 13.49
C HIS A 113 4.50 4.80 14.00
N GLY A 114 4.52 4.41 15.28
CA GLY A 114 3.38 3.72 15.92
C GLY A 114 3.22 2.25 15.53
N SER A 115 2.11 1.66 15.98
CA SER A 115 1.73 0.27 15.74
C SER A 115 0.33 0.12 15.14
N ALA A 116 -0.34 1.22 14.78
CA ALA A 116 -1.76 1.24 14.41
C ALA A 116 -2.07 0.31 13.25
N VAL A 117 -1.37 0.46 12.13
CA VAL A 117 -1.57 -0.38 10.93
C VAL A 117 -1.34 -1.87 11.25
N ARG A 118 -0.26 -2.19 11.98
CA ARG A 118 0.02 -3.57 12.40
C ARG A 118 -1.09 -4.12 13.27
N SER A 119 -1.55 -3.36 14.26
CA SER A 119 -2.65 -3.76 15.15
C SER A 119 -3.94 -3.99 14.37
N LEU A 120 -4.29 -3.12 13.42
CA LEU A 120 -5.46 -3.30 12.56
C LEU A 120 -5.38 -4.61 11.76
N VAL A 121 -4.23 -4.87 11.13
CA VAL A 121 -3.98 -6.11 10.38
C VAL A 121 -4.06 -7.34 11.29
N ASP A 122 -3.43 -7.28 12.46
CA ASP A 122 -3.44 -8.35 13.46
C ASP A 122 -4.87 -8.70 13.89
N THR A 123 -5.70 -7.69 14.16
CA THR A 123 -7.10 -7.87 14.55
C THR A 123 -7.91 -8.49 13.41
N LEU A 124 -7.72 -8.03 12.16
CA LEU A 124 -8.34 -8.64 10.98
C LEU A 124 -7.96 -10.12 10.82
N GLN A 125 -6.70 -10.49 11.05
CA GLN A 125 -6.28 -11.89 10.95
C GLN A 125 -6.85 -12.76 12.07
N LYS A 126 -6.78 -12.29 13.32
CA LYS A 126 -7.12 -13.07 14.52
C LYS A 126 -8.62 -13.15 14.77
N GLU A 127 -9.32 -12.02 14.70
CA GLU A 127 -10.74 -11.94 15.05
C GLU A 127 -11.67 -12.26 13.87
N HIS A 128 -11.24 -11.96 12.64
CA HIS A 128 -12.05 -12.18 11.44
C HIS A 128 -11.64 -13.41 10.60
N ASP A 129 -10.69 -14.22 11.08
CA ASP A 129 -10.21 -15.45 10.39
C ASP A 129 -9.80 -15.15 8.93
N MET A 130 -8.96 -14.12 8.76
CA MET A 130 -8.45 -13.67 7.48
C MET A 130 -7.00 -14.10 7.24
N ARG A 131 -6.72 -14.56 6.01
CA ARG A 131 -5.36 -14.78 5.51
C ARG A 131 -4.96 -13.61 4.64
N LEU A 132 -4.08 -12.76 5.16
CA LEU A 132 -3.65 -11.52 4.52
C LEU A 132 -2.22 -11.63 3.98
N CYS A 133 -1.98 -10.94 2.85
CA CYS A 133 -0.66 -10.74 2.26
C CYS A 133 -0.51 -9.26 1.91
N ALA A 134 0.63 -8.67 2.26
CA ALA A 134 0.96 -7.32 1.87
C ALA A 134 1.39 -7.27 0.40
N VAL A 135 0.76 -6.38 -0.38
CA VAL A 135 1.16 -6.06 -1.74
C VAL A 135 1.72 -4.64 -1.72
N HIS A 136 3.04 -4.53 -1.84
CA HIS A 136 3.75 -3.27 -1.76
C HIS A 136 4.09 -2.75 -3.15
N LEU A 137 3.41 -1.70 -3.58
CA LEU A 137 3.62 -1.08 -4.87
C LEU A 137 4.81 -0.13 -4.83
N VAL A 138 5.76 -0.34 -5.74
CA VAL A 138 6.91 0.52 -5.97
C VAL A 138 6.81 1.05 -7.39
N ASP A 139 6.84 2.37 -7.56
CA ASP A 139 6.77 2.99 -8.89
C ASP A 139 8.02 2.62 -9.70
N ALA A 140 7.84 2.15 -10.94
CA ALA A 140 8.95 1.79 -11.83
C ALA A 140 9.86 2.99 -12.16
N SER A 141 9.39 4.22 -11.98
CA SER A 141 10.25 5.41 -12.10
C SER A 141 11.40 5.43 -11.07
N TYR A 142 11.35 4.60 -10.02
CA TYR A 142 12.45 4.49 -9.05
C TYR A 142 13.61 3.63 -9.55
N CYS A 143 13.40 2.81 -10.59
CA CYS A 143 14.44 1.98 -11.20
C CYS A 143 15.48 2.78 -12.01
N THR A 144 15.21 4.06 -12.27
CA THR A 144 15.99 4.92 -13.17
C THR A 144 17.30 5.38 -12.57
N THR A 145 17.34 5.45 -11.24
CA THR A 145 18.52 5.87 -10.51
C THR A 145 18.83 4.78 -9.49
N PRO A 146 19.98 4.11 -9.58
CA PRO A 146 20.33 2.99 -8.70
C PRO A 146 20.21 3.32 -7.20
N SER A 147 20.58 4.53 -6.78
CA SER A 147 20.43 4.97 -5.38
C SER A 147 18.98 5.03 -4.92
N ILE A 148 18.08 5.57 -5.75
CA ILE A 148 16.64 5.64 -5.47
C ILE A 148 16.05 4.23 -5.40
N PHE A 149 16.45 3.33 -6.31
CA PHE A 149 16.01 1.95 -6.29
C PHE A 149 16.45 1.22 -5.01
N ILE A 150 17.71 1.38 -4.59
CA ILE A 150 18.20 0.80 -3.32
C ILE A 150 17.43 1.36 -2.12
N SER A 151 17.18 2.67 -2.08
CA SER A 151 16.34 3.28 -1.05
C SER A 151 14.92 2.71 -1.01
N ALA A 152 14.33 2.43 -2.18
CA ALA A 152 13.01 1.80 -2.28
C ALA A 152 13.02 0.34 -1.76
N LEU A 153 14.08 -0.42 -2.05
CA LEU A 153 14.24 -1.78 -1.53
C LEU A 153 14.39 -1.79 0.00
N LEU A 154 15.22 -0.90 0.55
CA LEU A 154 15.39 -0.77 2.00
C LEU A 154 14.08 -0.35 2.69
N THR A 155 13.32 0.55 2.07
CA THR A 155 12.01 0.97 2.56
C THR A 155 11.03 -0.21 2.54
N SER A 156 10.99 -0.99 1.45
CA SER A 156 10.17 -2.20 1.33
C SER A 156 10.50 -3.23 2.41
N LEU A 157 11.79 -3.45 2.68
CA LEU A 157 12.24 -4.36 3.73
C LEU A 157 11.82 -3.88 5.13
N ASN A 158 11.96 -2.59 5.41
CA ASN A 158 11.52 -2.00 6.69
C ASN A 158 10.00 -2.18 6.89
N VAL A 159 9.20 -1.91 5.85
CA VAL A 159 7.74 -2.10 5.89
C VAL A 159 7.38 -3.57 6.12
N MET A 160 8.04 -4.51 5.42
CA MET A 160 7.86 -5.96 5.60
C MET A 160 8.11 -6.38 7.05
N MET A 161 9.22 -5.95 7.65
CA MET A 161 9.56 -6.30 9.03
C MET A 161 8.55 -5.74 10.04
N ARG A 162 7.97 -4.57 9.77
CA ARG A 162 7.05 -3.91 10.69
C ARG A 162 5.61 -4.41 10.59
N LEU A 163 5.16 -4.80 9.40
CA LEU A 163 3.82 -5.36 9.19
C LEU A 163 3.74 -6.84 9.56
N GLU A 164 4.87 -7.56 9.54
CA GLU A 164 4.94 -9.00 9.86
C GLU A 164 3.99 -9.87 9.01
N LEU A 165 3.71 -9.42 7.78
CA LEU A 165 2.90 -10.15 6.80
C LEU A 165 3.77 -10.79 5.72
N PRO A 166 3.30 -11.89 5.07
CA PRO A 166 3.83 -12.28 3.77
C PRO A 166 3.78 -11.08 2.83
N HIS A 167 4.90 -10.74 2.19
CA HIS A 167 5.08 -9.47 1.52
C HIS A 167 5.51 -9.68 0.06
N ILE A 168 4.75 -9.10 -0.87
CA ILE A 168 5.02 -9.14 -2.31
C ILE A 168 5.29 -7.72 -2.76
N ASN A 169 6.49 -7.48 -3.29
CA ASN A 169 6.82 -6.21 -3.94
C ASN A 169 6.33 -6.25 -5.39
N VAL A 170 5.63 -5.21 -5.83
CA VAL A 170 5.10 -5.07 -7.18
C VAL A 170 5.65 -3.78 -7.79
N LEU A 171 6.38 -3.90 -8.89
CA LEU A 171 6.75 -2.74 -9.70
C LEU A 171 5.52 -2.27 -10.49
N SER A 172 5.04 -1.07 -10.21
CA SER A 172 3.89 -0.45 -10.87
C SER A 172 4.33 0.51 -11.98
N LYS A 173 3.39 0.88 -12.88
CA LYS A 173 3.63 1.83 -13.99
C LYS A 173 4.78 1.46 -14.92
N VAL A 174 5.01 0.16 -15.09
CA VAL A 174 6.08 -0.36 -15.95
C VAL A 174 5.89 0.09 -17.40
N ASP A 175 4.65 0.26 -17.84
CA ASP A 175 4.29 0.80 -19.16
C ASP A 175 4.85 2.21 -19.40
N ILE A 176 4.84 3.06 -18.37
CA ILE A 176 5.40 4.43 -18.44
C ILE A 176 6.92 4.38 -18.45
N ALA A 177 7.53 3.58 -17.56
CA ALA A 177 8.99 3.46 -17.48
C ALA A 177 9.61 2.96 -18.80
N GLN A 178 8.95 2.01 -19.47
CA GLN A 178 9.38 1.52 -20.79
C GLN A 178 9.32 2.58 -21.90
N GLN A 179 8.42 3.56 -21.78
CA GLN A 179 8.23 4.61 -22.78
C GLN A 179 9.12 5.83 -22.57
N GLN A 180 9.49 6.13 -21.31
CA GLN A 180 10.10 7.41 -20.97
C GLN A 180 11.61 7.39 -20.68
N GLN A 181 12.22 6.24 -20.35
CA GLN A 181 13.61 6.22 -19.86
C GLN A 181 14.44 5.04 -20.41
N GLU A 182 15.71 5.33 -20.71
CA GLU A 182 16.75 4.30 -20.81
C GLU A 182 17.07 3.81 -19.39
N LEU A 183 16.56 2.64 -19.02
CA LEU A 183 16.92 1.97 -17.78
C LEU A 183 18.34 1.38 -17.90
N ASP A 184 19.15 1.51 -16.85
CA ASP A 184 20.48 0.90 -16.79
C ASP A 184 20.44 -0.63 -16.99
N PHE A 185 19.35 -1.26 -16.54
CA PHE A 185 19.12 -2.69 -16.64
C PHE A 185 17.73 -3.03 -17.18
N ARG A 186 17.56 -4.29 -17.58
CA ARG A 186 16.25 -4.84 -17.96
C ARG A 186 15.33 -4.84 -16.73
N LEU A 187 14.03 -4.66 -16.94
CA LEU A 187 13.03 -4.70 -15.85
C LEU A 187 13.09 -5.99 -15.03
N ASP A 188 13.38 -7.12 -15.66
CA ASP A 188 13.54 -8.43 -14.99
C ASP A 188 14.62 -8.38 -13.91
N PHE A 189 15.70 -7.64 -14.12
CA PHE A 189 16.76 -7.45 -13.13
C PHE A 189 16.23 -6.77 -11.86
N TYR A 190 15.37 -5.76 -12.01
CA TYR A 190 14.77 -5.03 -10.89
C TYR A 190 13.66 -5.85 -10.22
N ALA A 191 12.91 -6.65 -10.98
CA ALA A 191 11.82 -7.47 -10.46
C ALA A 191 12.33 -8.70 -9.68
N GLU A 192 13.42 -9.31 -10.12
CA GLU A 192 14.02 -10.51 -9.50
C GLU A 192 14.97 -10.15 -8.34
N GLY A 193 15.29 -8.86 -8.16
CA GLY A 193 16.27 -8.42 -7.17
C GLY A 193 17.66 -8.94 -7.50
N GLY A 194 18.11 -8.73 -8.75
CA GLY A 194 19.43 -9.14 -9.21
C GLY A 194 20.58 -8.57 -8.36
N ASP A 195 21.80 -9.07 -8.58
CA ASP A 195 22.95 -8.72 -7.72
C ASP A 195 23.14 -7.21 -7.58
N LEU A 196 22.90 -6.71 -6.36
CA LEU A 196 22.98 -5.30 -6.01
C LEU A 196 24.38 -4.72 -6.22
N HIS A 197 25.43 -5.55 -6.33
CA HIS A 197 26.78 -5.08 -6.69
C HIS A 197 26.80 -4.40 -8.07
N HIS A 198 25.97 -4.84 -9.01
CA HIS A 198 25.86 -4.18 -10.32
C HIS A 198 25.29 -2.76 -10.17
N LEU A 199 24.32 -2.56 -9.28
CA LEU A 199 23.76 -1.24 -8.99
C LEU A 199 24.78 -0.34 -8.28
N ILE A 200 25.57 -0.88 -7.34
CA ILE A 200 26.65 -0.12 -6.68
C ILE A 200 27.70 0.32 -7.71
N THR A 201 28.04 -0.54 -8.65
CA THR A 201 28.98 -0.22 -9.74
C THR A 201 28.43 0.90 -10.63
N ALA A 202 27.15 0.81 -11.00
CA ALA A 202 26.46 1.86 -11.76
C ALA A 202 26.43 3.19 -10.99
N MET A 203 26.23 3.19 -9.67
CA MET A 203 26.28 4.40 -8.85
C MET A 203 27.66 5.08 -8.89
N GLN A 204 28.74 4.30 -8.84
CA GLN A 204 30.11 4.83 -8.88
C GLN A 204 30.44 5.48 -10.23
N GLN A 205 29.83 5.01 -11.32
CA GLN A 205 30.00 5.59 -12.66
C GLN A 205 29.24 6.91 -12.84
N HIS A 206 28.18 7.13 -12.06
CA HIS A 206 27.33 8.33 -12.12
C HIS A 206 27.63 9.36 -11.02
N ALA A 207 28.58 9.08 -10.12
CA ALA A 207 28.97 10.04 -9.08
C ALA A 207 29.76 11.21 -9.69
N PRO A 208 29.37 12.48 -9.44
CA PRO A 208 30.17 13.61 -9.88
C PRO A 208 31.55 13.56 -9.21
N SER A 209 32.60 13.71 -10.01
CA SER A 209 34.01 13.78 -9.60
C SER A 209 34.29 14.90 -8.61
#